data_AF-A0A011MT34-F1
#
_entry.id   AF-A0A011MT34-F1
#
_cell.length_a   1.000
_cell.length_b   1.000
_cell.length_c   1.000
_cell.angle_alpha   90.00
_cell.angle_beta   90.00
_cell.angle_gamma   90.00
#
_symmetry.space_group_name_H-M   'P 1'
#
loop_
_entity.id
_entity.type
_entity.pdbx_description
1 polymer ?
#
loop_
_entity_poly.entity_id
_entity_poly.type
_entity_poly.pdbx_seq_one_letter_code
_entity_poly.pdbx_strand_id
1 'polypeptide(L)'
;MHLAHIGIAVFIVGVAMVGGYQTEKDVRMDIGETVSVGGYVFRFNGVRQEQGPNYRALVGDVDLIRDGRTLRKMFPEKRFYVASSMPMTEAAIDTGLLRDVYVSLGEPIDKSRPDAAWAVRVYHKPFVDWIWGGCVLMAIGGLVAMSDRRYRIKARVSSGQPSAAAVPLAPNT
;
A
#
# COMPACT_ATOMS: atom_id res chain seq x y z
N MET A 1 -1.94 -25.37 7.76
CA MET A 1 -1.21 -25.46 6.47
C MET A 1 -2.03 -24.87 5.31
N HIS A 2 -3.24 -25.35 4.99
CA HIS A 2 -4.04 -24.81 3.88
C HIS A 2 -4.30 -23.30 3.96
N LEU A 3 -4.58 -22.75 5.15
CA LEU A 3 -4.82 -21.31 5.33
C LEU A 3 -3.61 -20.46 4.91
N ALA A 4 -2.39 -20.91 5.21
CA ALA A 4 -1.17 -20.21 4.79
C ALA A 4 -0.98 -20.25 3.27
N HIS A 5 -1.26 -21.39 2.64
CA HIS A 5 -1.16 -21.53 1.18
C HIS A 5 -2.24 -20.73 0.46
N ILE A 6 -3.45 -20.61 1.03
CA ILE A 6 -4.48 -19.71 0.54
C ILE A 6 -4.00 -18.25 0.64
N GLY A 7 -3.34 -17.88 1.73
CA GLY A 7 -2.72 -16.55 1.86
C GLY A 7 -1.70 -16.26 0.75
N ILE A 8 -0.86 -17.25 0.38
CA ILE A 8 0.06 -17.13 -0.78
C ILE A 8 -0.72 -16.93 -2.08
N ALA A 9 -1.77 -17.72 -2.32
CA ALA A 9 -2.57 -17.59 -3.53
C ALA A 9 -3.22 -16.19 -3.65
N VAL A 10 -3.80 -15.68 -2.55
CA VAL A 10 -4.38 -14.33 -2.50
C VAL A 10 -3.32 -13.25 -2.75
N PHE A 11 -2.14 -13.39 -2.16
CA PHE A 11 -1.02 -12.47 -2.37
C PHE A 11 -0.58 -12.44 -3.85
N ILE A 12 -0.38 -13.60 -4.46
CA ILE A 12 0.03 -13.72 -5.87
C ILE A 12 -1.02 -13.08 -6.79
N VAL A 13 -2.31 -13.33 -6.53
CA VAL A 13 -3.41 -12.70 -7.29
C VAL A 13 -3.35 -11.17 -7.13
N GLY A 14 -3.19 -10.66 -5.91
CA GLY A 14 -3.05 -9.22 -5.66
C GLY A 14 -1.90 -8.59 -6.45
N VAL A 15 -0.70 -9.18 -6.38
CA VAL A 15 0.49 -8.69 -7.10
C VAL A 15 0.30 -8.74 -8.62
N ALA A 16 -0.23 -9.85 -9.15
CA ALA A 16 -0.48 -10.00 -10.58
C ALA A 16 -1.50 -8.98 -11.09
N MET A 17 -2.57 -8.72 -10.32
CA MET A 17 -3.59 -7.75 -10.68
C MET A 17 -3.06 -6.31 -10.66
N VAL A 18 -2.30 -5.93 -9.62
CA VAL A 18 -1.66 -4.60 -9.58
C VAL A 18 -0.69 -4.45 -10.75
N GLY A 19 0.17 -5.44 -10.99
CA GLY A 19 1.18 -5.37 -12.05
C GLY A 19 0.58 -5.31 -13.46
N GLY A 20 -0.50 -6.07 -13.73
CA GLY A 20 -1.11 -6.17 -15.04
C GLY A 20 -2.15 -5.10 -15.38
N TYR A 21 -2.82 -4.53 -14.37
CA TYR A 21 -3.97 -3.63 -14.55
C TYR A 21 -3.81 -2.25 -13.90
N GLN A 22 -2.65 -1.92 -13.33
CA GLN A 22 -2.40 -0.54 -12.92
C GLN A 22 -2.39 0.40 -14.12
N THR A 23 -2.94 1.59 -13.93
CA THR A 23 -2.89 2.66 -14.92
C THR A 23 -2.42 3.94 -14.26
N GLU A 24 -1.46 4.60 -14.89
CA GLU A 24 -0.85 5.85 -14.45
C GLU A 24 -1.00 6.90 -15.55
N LYS A 25 -1.26 8.14 -15.16
CA LYS A 25 -1.13 9.30 -16.05
C LYS A 25 -0.47 10.45 -15.33
N ASP A 26 0.55 10.99 -15.99
CA ASP A 26 1.21 12.23 -15.63
C ASP A 26 0.75 13.30 -16.61
N VAL A 27 -0.04 14.26 -16.13
CA VAL A 27 -0.66 15.27 -16.99
C VAL A 27 -0.43 16.67 -16.43
N ARG A 28 -0.33 17.64 -17.34
CA ARG A 28 -0.49 19.05 -16.99
C ARG A 28 -1.99 19.32 -16.85
N MET A 29 -2.42 19.90 -15.73
CA MET A 29 -3.82 20.26 -15.49
C MET A 29 -3.96 21.73 -15.13
N ASP A 30 -4.78 22.47 -15.88
CA ASP A 30 -5.27 23.79 -15.47
C ASP A 30 -6.45 23.66 -14.48
N ILE A 31 -6.76 24.74 -13.77
CA ILE A 31 -7.89 24.79 -12.83
C ILE A 31 -9.20 24.53 -13.60
N GLY A 32 -9.98 23.56 -13.11
CA GLY A 32 -11.22 23.08 -13.72
C GLY A 32 -11.04 21.93 -14.72
N GLU A 33 -9.80 21.61 -15.11
CA GLU A 33 -9.52 20.52 -16.04
C GLU A 33 -9.76 19.15 -15.41
N THR A 34 -10.11 18.18 -16.24
CA THR A 34 -10.39 16.80 -15.81
C THR A 34 -9.52 15.79 -16.55
N VAL A 35 -9.03 14.78 -15.84
CA VAL A 35 -8.35 13.62 -16.42
C VAL A 35 -9.06 12.33 -16.05
N SER A 36 -9.16 11.39 -16.98
CA SER A 36 -9.77 10.08 -16.74
C SER A 36 -8.72 8.97 -16.66
N VAL A 37 -8.79 8.14 -15.61
CA VAL A 37 -7.92 6.99 -15.36
C VAL A 37 -8.72 5.87 -14.69
N GLY A 38 -8.65 4.64 -15.23
CA GLY A 38 -9.29 3.47 -14.63
C GLY A 38 -10.81 3.57 -14.47
N GLY A 39 -11.50 4.38 -15.29
CA GLY A 39 -12.94 4.65 -15.17
C GLY A 39 -13.31 5.70 -14.12
N TYR A 40 -12.32 6.36 -13.51
CA TYR A 40 -12.50 7.50 -12.61
C TYR A 40 -12.11 8.79 -13.32
N VAL A 41 -12.78 9.88 -12.94
CA VAL A 41 -12.49 11.22 -13.41
C VAL A 41 -11.96 12.03 -12.25
N PHE A 42 -10.81 12.65 -12.46
CA PHE A 42 -10.14 13.53 -11.51
C PHE A 42 -10.31 14.94 -12.00
N ARG A 43 -10.98 15.80 -11.23
CA ARG A 43 -11.10 17.23 -11.54
C ARG A 43 -10.15 18.01 -10.66
N PHE A 44 -9.27 18.79 -11.26
CA PHE A 44 -8.35 19.65 -10.53
C PHE A 44 -9.01 21.00 -10.26
N ASN A 45 -9.19 21.34 -8.98
CA ASN A 45 -9.84 22.60 -8.56
C ASN A 45 -8.82 23.69 -8.20
N GLY A 46 -7.52 23.39 -8.25
CA GLY A 46 -6.43 24.32 -7.99
C GLY A 46 -5.58 23.93 -6.79
N VAL A 47 -4.69 24.84 -6.39
CA VAL A 47 -3.78 24.68 -5.25
C VAL A 47 -3.92 25.87 -4.33
N ARG A 48 -3.94 25.62 -3.03
CA ARG A 48 -3.86 26.67 -2.01
C ARG A 48 -2.61 26.51 -1.17
N GLN A 49 -2.10 27.61 -0.67
CA GLN A 49 -1.02 27.58 0.32
C GLN A 49 -1.60 27.46 1.72
N GLU A 50 -1.05 26.54 2.50
CA GLU A 50 -1.36 26.38 3.92
C GLU A 50 -0.07 26.44 4.75
N GLN A 51 -0.15 27.06 5.93
CA GLN A 51 0.95 27.13 6.87
C GLN A 51 0.73 26.09 7.97
N GLY A 52 1.54 25.03 7.95
CA GLY A 52 1.54 24.02 9.01
C GLY A 52 2.40 24.45 10.21
N PRO A 53 2.42 23.65 11.30
CA PRO A 53 3.15 23.99 12.53
C PRO A 53 4.66 24.16 12.34
N ASN A 54 5.25 23.38 11.44
CA ASN A 54 6.69 23.33 11.16
C ASN A 54 7.02 23.25 9.66
N TYR A 55 6.02 23.46 8.79
CA TYR A 55 6.19 23.41 7.33
C TYR A 55 5.27 24.40 6.63
N ARG A 56 5.60 24.74 5.39
CA ARG A 56 4.69 25.40 4.43
C ARG A 56 4.19 24.35 3.47
N ALA A 57 2.88 24.26 3.26
CA ALA A 57 2.28 23.30 2.35
C ALA A 57 1.62 23.98 1.16
N LEU A 58 1.72 23.34 0.01
CA LEU A 58 0.87 23.56 -1.15
C LEU A 58 -0.11 22.40 -1.20
N VAL A 59 -1.39 22.69 -0.98
CA VAL A 59 -2.46 21.69 -0.93
C VAL A 59 -3.26 21.78 -2.21
N GLY A 60 -3.18 20.74 -3.04
CA GLY A 60 -4.05 20.58 -4.21
C GLY A 60 -5.46 20.23 -3.78
N ASP A 61 -6.47 20.70 -4.52
CA ASP A 61 -7.86 20.27 -4.37
C ASP A 61 -8.26 19.47 -5.62
N VAL A 62 -8.53 18.18 -5.44
CA VAL A 62 -8.88 17.26 -6.53
C VAL A 62 -10.16 16.52 -6.19
N ASP A 63 -11.18 16.64 -7.02
CA ASP A 63 -12.40 15.84 -6.89
C ASP A 63 -12.22 14.50 -7.60
N LEU A 64 -12.51 13.40 -6.88
CA LEU A 64 -12.66 12.07 -7.46
C LEU A 64 -14.13 11.86 -7.85
N ILE A 65 -14.37 11.67 -9.13
CA ILE A 65 -15.71 11.56 -9.72
C ILE A 65 -15.84 10.19 -10.41
N ARG A 66 -17.00 9.55 -10.24
CA ARG A 66 -17.38 8.35 -10.99
C ARG A 66 -18.86 8.43 -11.33
N ASP A 67 -19.24 8.03 -12.54
CA ASP A 67 -20.64 8.00 -12.98
C ASP A 67 -21.38 9.34 -12.78
N GLY A 68 -20.65 10.45 -12.99
CA GLY A 68 -21.16 11.82 -12.83
C GLY A 68 -21.34 12.30 -11.39
N ARG A 69 -20.97 11.50 -10.38
CA ARG A 69 -21.06 11.87 -8.96
C ARG A 69 -19.67 12.00 -8.34
N THR A 70 -19.46 13.05 -7.55
CA THR A 70 -18.25 13.19 -6.73
C THR A 70 -18.28 12.16 -5.61
N LEU A 71 -17.35 11.20 -5.66
CA LEU A 71 -17.19 10.18 -4.64
C LEU A 71 -16.49 10.75 -3.40
N ARG A 72 -15.41 11.51 -3.62
CA ARG A 72 -14.56 12.03 -2.54
C ARG A 72 -13.72 13.21 -3.02
N LYS A 73 -13.33 14.08 -2.09
CA LYS A 73 -12.29 15.10 -2.30
C LYS A 73 -10.94 14.59 -1.82
N MET A 74 -9.91 14.82 -2.61
CA MET A 74 -8.54 14.42 -2.37
C MET A 74 -7.67 15.65 -2.28
N PHE A 75 -6.81 15.69 -1.26
CA PHE A 75 -5.96 16.84 -0.95
C PHE A 75 -4.49 16.44 -1.00
N PRO A 76 -3.89 16.26 -2.20
CA PRO A 76 -2.47 15.98 -2.29
C PRO A 76 -1.68 17.21 -1.84
N GLU A 77 -0.63 16.99 -1.05
CA GLU A 77 0.14 18.08 -0.46
C GLU A 77 1.60 18.06 -0.93
N LYS A 78 2.20 19.24 -0.97
CA LYS A 78 3.64 19.39 -1.09
C LYS A 78 4.14 20.25 0.05
N ARG A 79 4.84 19.62 0.99
CA ARG A 79 5.32 20.23 2.23
C ARG A 79 6.78 20.65 2.10
N PHE A 80 7.06 21.90 2.44
CA PHE A 80 8.39 22.46 2.53
C PHE A 80 8.75 22.68 4.00
N TYR A 81 9.74 21.94 4.48
CA TYR A 81 10.25 22.04 5.85
C TYR A 81 11.45 22.98 5.89
N VAL A 82 11.34 24.06 6.67
CA VAL A 82 12.38 25.08 6.79
C VAL A 82 13.68 24.49 7.36
N ALA A 83 13.56 23.54 8.29
CA ALA A 83 14.71 22.92 8.96
C ALA A 83 15.58 22.06 8.02
N SER A 84 14.97 21.34 7.07
CA SER A 84 15.68 20.43 6.16
C SER A 84 15.87 21.00 4.76
N SER A 85 15.25 22.15 4.43
CA SER A 85 15.29 22.80 3.10
C SER A 85 14.91 21.89 1.93
N MET A 86 14.25 20.76 2.20
CA MET A 86 13.84 19.77 1.20
C MET A 86 12.31 19.71 1.10
N PRO A 87 11.73 19.90 -0.09
CA PRO A 87 10.31 19.67 -0.32
C PRO A 87 9.99 18.17 -0.28
N MET A 88 8.88 17.80 0.34
CA MET A 88 8.31 16.45 0.35
C MET A 88 6.91 16.49 -0.27
N THR A 89 6.54 15.46 -1.02
CA THR A 89 5.20 15.32 -1.59
C THR A 89 4.43 14.25 -0.82
N GLU A 90 3.25 14.61 -0.34
CA GLU A 90 2.28 13.71 0.28
C GLU A 90 1.15 13.46 -0.72
N ALA A 91 1.07 12.22 -1.21
CA ALA A 91 0.01 11.84 -2.13
C ALA A 91 -1.31 11.70 -1.37
N ALA A 92 -2.41 12.14 -1.98
CA ALA A 92 -3.74 11.79 -1.51
C ALA A 92 -4.08 10.38 -1.99
N ILE A 93 -4.55 9.54 -1.07
CA ILE A 93 -4.85 8.14 -1.33
C ILE A 93 -6.30 7.87 -0.95
N ASP A 94 -7.07 7.34 -1.89
CA ASP A 94 -8.38 6.77 -1.65
C ASP A 94 -8.26 5.25 -1.73
N THR A 95 -8.20 4.62 -0.55
CA THR A 95 -8.08 3.16 -0.43
C THR A 95 -9.44 2.48 -0.49
N GLY A 96 -9.49 1.31 -1.13
CA GLY A 96 -10.70 0.51 -1.22
C GLY A 96 -10.42 -0.95 -1.51
N LEU A 97 -11.34 -1.82 -1.06
CA LEU A 97 -11.18 -3.27 -1.10
C LEU A 97 -10.85 -3.85 -2.50
N LEU A 98 -11.34 -3.21 -3.55
CA LEU A 98 -11.17 -3.65 -4.94
C LEU A 98 -10.15 -2.80 -5.70
N ARG A 99 -9.87 -1.58 -5.24
CA ARG A 99 -9.02 -0.63 -5.95
C ARG A 99 -8.62 0.55 -5.08
N ASP A 100 -7.40 0.98 -5.31
CA ASP A 100 -6.82 2.16 -4.70
C ASP A 100 -6.54 3.21 -5.77
N VAL A 101 -6.79 4.46 -5.41
CA VAL A 101 -6.48 5.61 -6.24
C VAL A 101 -5.52 6.53 -5.52
N TYR A 102 -4.52 6.99 -6.26
CA TYR A 102 -3.49 7.88 -5.74
C TYR A 102 -3.43 9.12 -6.61
N VAL A 103 -3.29 10.28 -5.96
CA VAL A 103 -3.02 11.54 -6.64
C VAL A 103 -1.84 12.18 -5.96
N SER A 104 -0.85 12.61 -6.73
CA SER A 104 0.27 13.40 -6.22
C SER A 104 0.42 14.69 -7.01
N LEU A 105 0.78 15.75 -6.27
CA LEU A 105 1.01 17.07 -6.82
C LEU A 105 2.50 17.21 -7.16
N GLY A 106 2.78 17.54 -8.42
CA GLY A 106 4.13 17.75 -8.95
C GLY A 106 4.64 19.18 -8.73
N GLU A 107 5.17 19.77 -9.79
CA GLU A 107 5.59 21.18 -9.81
C GLU A 107 4.57 22.03 -10.59
N PRO A 108 4.45 23.33 -10.26
CA PRO A 108 3.76 24.26 -11.15
C PRO A 108 4.53 24.36 -12.46
N ILE A 109 3.82 24.35 -13.59
CA ILE A 109 4.43 24.45 -14.93
C ILE A 109 5.01 25.84 -15.15
N ASP A 110 4.30 26.87 -14.72
CA ASP A 110 4.80 28.24 -14.67
C ASP A 110 5.00 28.67 -13.22
N LYS A 111 6.26 28.74 -12.78
CA LYS A 111 6.62 29.15 -11.42
C LYS A 111 6.31 30.62 -11.12
N SER A 112 6.05 31.43 -12.15
CA SER A 112 5.76 32.86 -12.01
C SER A 112 4.29 33.15 -11.71
N ARG A 113 3.38 32.19 -11.95
CA ARG A 113 1.94 32.34 -11.72
C ARG A 113 1.40 31.23 -10.81
N PRO A 114 0.85 31.58 -9.63
CA PRO A 114 0.23 30.60 -8.73
C PRO A 114 -0.95 29.84 -9.36
N ASP A 115 -1.67 30.49 -10.28
CA ASP A 115 -2.87 29.97 -10.94
C ASP A 115 -2.58 29.19 -12.22
N ALA A 116 -1.31 29.04 -12.59
CA ALA A 116 -0.92 28.26 -13.76
C ALA A 116 -1.17 26.77 -13.56
N ALA A 117 -1.19 26.01 -14.66
CA ALA A 117 -1.30 24.57 -14.54
C ALA A 117 -0.22 23.94 -13.67
N TRP A 118 -0.60 22.81 -13.11
CA TRP A 118 0.23 21.96 -12.31
C TRP A 118 0.46 20.63 -13.01
N ALA A 119 1.65 20.06 -12.82
CA ALA A 119 1.86 18.65 -13.10
C ALA A 119 1.14 17.83 -12.03
N VAL A 120 0.17 17.01 -12.43
CA VAL A 120 -0.58 16.12 -11.54
C VAL A 120 -0.35 14.70 -12.01
N ARG A 121 0.04 13.83 -11.07
CA ARG A 121 0.16 12.39 -11.32
C ARG A 121 -0.99 11.67 -10.67
N VAL A 122 -1.69 10.86 -11.45
CA VAL A 122 -2.82 10.06 -11.00
C VAL A 122 -2.57 8.59 -11.27
N TYR A 123 -2.87 7.76 -10.28
CA TYR A 123 -2.72 6.32 -10.34
C TYR A 123 -4.04 5.64 -9.99
N HIS A 124 -4.35 4.58 -10.71
CA HIS A 124 -5.37 3.61 -10.35
C HIS A 124 -4.69 2.25 -10.23
N LYS A 125 -4.66 1.69 -9.02
CA LYS A 125 -4.06 0.39 -8.72
C LYS A 125 -5.12 -0.54 -8.16
N PRO A 126 -5.57 -1.54 -8.93
CA PRO A 126 -6.58 -2.47 -8.45
C PRO A 126 -5.97 -3.51 -7.49
N PHE A 127 -6.70 -3.91 -6.45
CA PHE A 127 -6.35 -5.03 -5.54
C PHE A 127 -5.05 -4.92 -4.71
N VAL A 128 -4.57 -3.71 -4.41
CA VAL A 128 -3.40 -3.54 -3.52
C VAL A 128 -3.68 -4.12 -2.12
N ASP A 129 -4.88 -3.92 -1.58
CA ASP A 129 -5.31 -4.48 -0.29
C ASP A 129 -5.21 -6.02 -0.21
N TRP A 130 -5.30 -6.73 -1.34
CA TRP A 130 -5.22 -8.20 -1.37
C TRP A 130 -3.80 -8.70 -1.12
N ILE A 131 -2.79 -7.89 -1.43
CA ILE A 131 -1.39 -8.16 -1.09
C ILE A 131 -1.27 -8.23 0.43
N TRP A 132 -1.78 -7.22 1.12
CA TRP A 132 -1.79 -7.16 2.59
C TRP A 132 -2.69 -8.24 3.20
N GLY A 133 -3.87 -8.48 2.62
CA GLY A 133 -4.78 -9.54 3.03
C GLY A 133 -4.12 -10.93 2.95
N GLY A 134 -3.37 -11.20 1.87
CA GLY A 134 -2.58 -12.42 1.72
C GLY A 134 -1.53 -12.57 2.82
N CYS A 135 -0.78 -11.51 3.13
CA CYS A 135 0.20 -11.50 4.23
C CYS A 135 -0.44 -11.80 5.59
N VAL A 136 -1.59 -11.19 5.89
CA VAL A 136 -2.33 -11.44 7.13
C VAL A 136 -2.82 -12.89 7.20
N LEU A 137 -3.36 -13.45 6.11
CA LEU A 137 -3.78 -14.85 6.04
C LEU A 137 -2.61 -15.82 6.24
N MET A 138 -1.44 -15.52 5.68
CA MET A 138 -0.22 -16.30 5.90
C MET A 138 0.20 -16.28 7.37
N ALA A 139 0.22 -15.10 7.99
CA ALA A 139 0.57 -14.94 9.41
C ALA A 139 -0.38 -15.73 10.32
N ILE A 140 -1.70 -15.62 10.09
CA ILE A 140 -2.71 -16.40 10.83
C ILE A 140 -2.52 -17.90 10.57
N GLY A 141 -2.27 -18.31 9.33
CA GLY A 141 -2.00 -19.71 8.99
C GLY A 141 -0.78 -20.29 9.72
N GLY A 142 0.26 -19.47 9.92
CA GLY A 142 1.43 -19.81 10.74
C GLY A 142 1.11 -19.92 12.23
N LEU A 143 0.40 -18.93 12.79
CA LEU A 143 -0.03 -18.93 14.19
C LEU A 143 -0.90 -20.15 14.54
N VAL A 144 -1.85 -20.49 13.66
CA VAL A 144 -2.69 -21.68 13.82
C VAL A 144 -1.86 -22.96 13.75
N ALA A 145 -0.89 -23.04 12.83
CA ALA A 145 -0.01 -24.21 12.74
C ALA A 145 0.86 -24.40 13.99
N MET A 146 1.37 -23.31 14.57
CA MET A 146 2.13 -23.35 15.83
C MET A 146 1.26 -23.72 17.03
N SER A 147 0.00 -23.31 17.04
CA SER A 147 -0.94 -23.55 18.15
C SER A 147 -1.57 -24.94 18.09
N ASP A 148 -1.47 -25.65 16.97
CA ASP A 148 -2.06 -26.99 16.82
C ASP A 148 -1.35 -28.01 17.72
N ARG A 149 -2.12 -28.53 18.70
CA ARG A 149 -1.69 -29.55 19.68
C ARG A 149 -1.11 -30.80 19.00
N ARG A 150 -1.51 -31.13 17.77
CA ARG A 150 -1.03 -32.30 17.02
C ARG A 150 0.43 -32.13 16.55
N TYR A 151 0.83 -30.93 16.15
CA TYR A 151 2.23 -30.65 15.80
C TYR A 151 3.13 -30.61 17.03
N ARG A 152 2.60 -30.11 18.16
CA ARG A 152 3.32 -30.10 19.44
C ARG A 152 3.60 -31.49 20.01
N ILE A 153 2.70 -32.46 19.75
CA ILE A 153 2.90 -33.88 20.14
C ILE A 153 3.92 -34.56 19.21
N LYS A 154 3.87 -34.34 17.90
CA LYS A 154 4.87 -34.89 16.95
C LYS A 154 6.28 -34.36 17.20
N ALA A 155 6.44 -33.08 17.56
CA ALA A 155 7.72 -32.51 17.95
C ALA A 155 8.30 -33.17 19.22
N ARG A 156 7.45 -33.48 20.21
CA ARG A 156 7.87 -34.20 21.44
C ARG A 156 8.23 -35.66 21.20
N VAL A 157 7.52 -36.35 20.30
CA VAL A 157 7.85 -37.73 19.92
C VAL A 157 9.17 -37.79 19.14
N SER A 158 9.47 -36.79 18.30
CA SER A 158 10.75 -36.69 17.59
C SER A 158 11.93 -36.33 18.50
N SER A 159 11.71 -35.65 19.63
CA SER A 159 12.76 -35.36 20.62
C SER A 159 13.03 -36.52 21.60
N GLY A 160 12.26 -37.61 21.52
CA GLY A 160 12.58 -38.84 22.22
C GLY A 160 13.68 -39.60 21.48
N GLN A 161 14.93 -39.14 21.56
CA GLN A 161 16.07 -39.96 21.17
C GLN A 161 16.06 -41.27 21.99
N PRO A 162 16.34 -42.43 21.38
CA PRO A 162 16.45 -43.68 22.11
C PRO A 162 17.55 -43.53 23.16
N SER A 163 17.22 -43.80 24.42
CA SER A 163 18.19 -43.92 25.51
C SER A 163 19.30 -44.84 25.02
N ALA A 164 20.52 -44.30 24.89
CA ALA A 164 21.71 -45.07 24.58
C ALA A 164 21.74 -46.27 25.53
N ALA A 165 21.67 -47.48 24.96
CA ALA A 165 21.72 -48.71 25.71
C ALA A 165 23.01 -48.71 26.55
N ALA A 166 22.85 -48.82 27.87
CA ALA A 166 23.96 -48.96 28.79
C ALA A 166 24.79 -50.18 28.37
N VAL A 167 26.05 -49.95 27.99
CA VAL A 167 27.03 -51.00 27.75
C VAL A 167 27.27 -51.70 29.09
N PRO A 168 27.02 -53.01 29.23
CA PRO A 168 27.33 -53.71 30.47
C PRO A 168 28.85 -53.81 30.60
N LEU A 169 29.40 -53.26 31.68
CA LEU A 169 30.78 -53.47 32.10
C LEU A 169 30.96 -54.96 32.41
N ALA A 170 31.82 -55.64 31.64
CA ALA A 170 32.22 -57.00 31.94
C ALA A 170 33.04 -57.04 33.25
N PRO A 171 32.85 -58.05 34.11
CA PRO A 171 33.68 -58.22 35.30
C PRO A 171 35.09 -58.68 34.91
N ASN A 172 36.10 -57.95 35.38
CA ASN A 172 37.50 -58.38 35.31
C ASN A 172 37.68 -59.65 36.15
N THR A 173 38.13 -60.73 35.51
CA THR A 173 38.84 -61.85 36.13
C THR A 173 40.01 -62.23 35.25
#